data_AF-A0A659SGE0-F1
#
_entry.id   AF-A0A659SGE0-F1
#
_cell.length_a   1.000
_cell.length_b   1.000
_cell.length_c   1.000
_cell.angle_alpha   90.00
_cell.angle_beta   90.00
_cell.angle_gamma   90.00
#
_symmetry.space_group_name_H-M   'P 1'
#
loop_
_entity.id
_entity.type
_entity.pdbx_description
1 polymer ?
#
loop_
_entity_poly.entity_id
_entity_poly.type
_entity_poly.pdbx_seq_one_letter_code
_entity_poly.pdbx_strand_id
1 'polypeptide(L)'
;PPPSPALRDGYTRQQSRQRNGGEGQYGQCAMKVDFKAKLAEPPARARGAIARAYFNMRDQYQLKLSRQQTQLFNVWDKQYPVTAWECERDARIAKVQGNHNPYVQRACQARKS
;
A
#
# COMPACT_ATOMS: atom_id res chain seq x y z
N PRO A 1 -2.03 -1.31 19.22
CA PRO A 1 -1.27 -0.18 18.62
C PRO A 1 -0.68 -0.64 17.29
N PRO A 2 -0.63 0.20 16.22
CA PRO A 2 0.08 -0.17 15.00
C PRO A 2 1.58 -0.34 15.28
N PRO A 3 2.30 -1.25 14.60
CA PRO A 3 3.74 -1.40 14.79
C PRO A 3 4.49 -0.12 14.40
N SER A 4 5.59 0.15 15.11
CA SER A 4 6.55 1.21 14.75
C SER A 4 7.01 1.05 13.29
N PRO A 5 7.18 2.15 12.54
CA PRO A 5 7.68 2.12 11.15
C PRO A 5 8.96 1.29 10.99
N ALA A 6 9.87 1.37 11.96
CA ALA A 6 11.13 0.62 12.00
C ALA A 6 10.96 -0.91 11.93
N LEU A 7 9.82 -1.46 12.36
CA LEU A 7 9.57 -2.91 12.30
C LEU A 7 9.27 -3.40 10.88
N ARG A 8 9.12 -2.51 9.90
CA ARG A 8 8.74 -2.85 8.51
C ARG A 8 9.81 -2.49 7.48
N ASP A 9 10.91 -1.88 7.91
CA ASP A 9 11.96 -1.45 6.99
C ASP A 9 12.69 -2.65 6.42
N GLY A 10 12.73 -2.74 5.09
CA GLY A 10 13.30 -3.88 4.35
C GLY A 10 12.38 -5.10 4.19
N TYR A 11 11.10 -5.03 4.60
CA TYR A 11 10.15 -6.15 4.49
C TYR A 11 9.38 -6.13 3.17
N THR A 12 9.26 -7.28 2.53
CA THR A 12 8.44 -7.43 1.32
C THR A 12 6.95 -7.47 1.68
N ARG A 13 6.14 -6.67 0.98
CA ARG A 13 4.68 -6.71 1.11
C ARG A 13 4.14 -7.94 0.40
N GLN A 14 3.32 -8.73 1.09
CA GLN A 14 2.69 -9.93 0.55
C GLN A 14 1.26 -10.08 1.05
N GLN A 15 0.47 -10.87 0.34
CA GLN A 15 -0.81 -11.40 0.80
C GLN A 15 -0.73 -12.92 0.79
N SER A 16 -0.80 -13.56 1.96
CA SER A 16 -0.79 -15.02 2.08
C SER A 16 -2.21 -15.57 2.28
N ARG A 17 -2.53 -16.71 1.63
CA ARG A 17 -3.72 -17.53 1.96
C ARG A 17 -3.52 -18.37 3.24
N GLN A 18 -2.27 -18.59 3.65
CA GLN A 18 -1.92 -19.45 4.78
C GLN A 18 -1.72 -18.64 6.08
N ARG A 19 -2.37 -19.10 7.15
CA ARG A 19 -2.42 -18.49 8.50
C ARG A 19 -1.14 -18.70 9.33
N ASN A 20 0.05 -18.59 8.76
CA ASN A 20 1.29 -18.80 9.51
C ASN A 20 2.02 -17.47 9.80
N GLY A 21 1.27 -16.44 10.17
CA GLY A 21 1.80 -15.16 10.62
C GLY A 21 0.97 -14.68 11.81
N GLY A 22 1.62 -14.61 12.98
CA GLY A 22 1.01 -14.51 14.31
C GLY A 22 -0.30 -13.70 14.34
N GLU A 23 -1.41 -14.43 14.34
CA GLU A 23 -2.73 -13.84 14.59
C GLU A 23 -2.67 -13.17 15.97
N GLY A 24 -3.00 -11.87 16.03
CA GLY A 24 -2.99 -11.11 17.28
C GLY A 24 -1.68 -10.42 17.66
N GLN A 25 -0.62 -10.42 16.84
CA GLN A 25 0.65 -9.71 17.14
C GLN A 25 0.46 -8.25 17.59
N TYR A 26 -0.57 -7.59 17.06
CA TYR A 26 -0.84 -6.16 17.31
C TYR A 26 -2.26 -5.92 17.87
N GLY A 27 -2.84 -6.91 18.56
CA GLY A 27 -4.19 -6.86 19.12
C GLY A 27 -5.26 -6.68 18.03
N GLN A 28 -6.07 -5.63 18.14
CA GLN A 28 -7.14 -5.30 17.19
C GLN A 28 -6.62 -4.86 15.79
N CYS A 29 -5.32 -4.58 15.65
CA CYS A 29 -4.73 -4.26 14.37
C CYS A 29 -4.42 -5.54 13.58
N ALA A 30 -5.17 -5.77 12.50
CA ALA A 30 -5.02 -6.94 11.62
C ALA A 30 -3.74 -6.97 10.75
N MET A 31 -2.67 -6.29 11.18
CA MET A 31 -1.35 -6.36 10.56
C MET A 31 -0.68 -7.70 10.92
N LYS A 32 0.00 -8.35 9.98
CA LYS A 32 0.83 -9.52 10.26
C LYS A 32 2.25 -9.30 9.75
N VAL A 33 3.25 -9.71 10.53
CA VAL A 33 4.67 -9.64 10.15
C VAL A 33 5.32 -10.99 10.40
N ASP A 34 6.00 -11.51 9.37
CA ASP A 34 6.92 -12.64 9.49
C ASP A 34 8.35 -12.08 9.50
N PHE A 35 8.94 -12.02 10.69
CA PHE A 35 10.30 -11.52 10.91
C PHE A 35 11.36 -12.42 10.27
N LYS A 36 11.13 -13.73 10.22
CA LYS A 36 12.08 -14.71 9.69
C LYS A 36 12.17 -14.61 8.17
N ALA A 37 11.01 -14.53 7.51
CA ALA A 37 10.92 -14.40 6.06
C ALA A 37 11.02 -12.94 5.57
N LYS A 38 11.06 -11.96 6.49
CA LYS A 38 10.99 -10.53 6.19
C LYS A 38 9.76 -10.15 5.35
N LEU A 39 8.59 -10.68 5.72
CA LEU A 39 7.31 -10.45 5.03
C LEU A 39 6.34 -9.67 5.90
N ALA A 40 5.54 -8.82 5.27
CA ALA A 40 4.54 -8.01 5.95
C ALA A 40 3.20 -8.02 5.20
N GLU A 41 2.14 -8.45 5.88
CA GLU A 41 0.77 -8.42 5.38
C GLU A 41 0.00 -7.24 5.99
N PRO A 42 -0.29 -6.19 5.21
CA PRO A 42 -1.04 -5.04 5.68
C PRO A 42 -2.54 -5.32 5.81
N PRO A 43 -3.23 -4.58 6.72
CA PRO A 43 -4.68 -4.66 6.83
C PRO A 43 -5.35 -4.20 5.53
N ALA A 44 -6.53 -4.77 5.23
CA ALA A 44 -7.26 -4.52 3.99
C ALA A 44 -7.44 -3.03 3.66
N ARG A 45 -7.79 -2.21 4.67
CA ARG A 45 -7.96 -0.76 4.55
C ARG A 45 -6.75 0.02 3.99
N ALA A 46 -5.55 -0.56 4.07
CA ALA A 46 -4.31 0.07 3.63
C ALA A 46 -3.82 -0.41 2.25
N ARG A 47 -4.35 -1.51 1.73
CA ARG A 47 -3.80 -2.21 0.55
C ARG A 47 -3.84 -1.37 -0.72
N GLY A 48 -4.97 -0.72 -1.01
CA GLY A 48 -5.12 0.14 -2.19
C GLY A 48 -4.13 1.31 -2.18
N ALA A 49 -4.07 2.05 -1.07
CA ALA A 49 -3.13 3.17 -0.92
C ALA A 49 -1.66 2.72 -1.01
N ILE A 50 -1.33 1.56 -0.45
CA ILE A 50 0.01 0.97 -0.59
C ILE A 50 0.31 0.68 -2.06
N ALA A 51 -0.60 0.05 -2.80
CA ALA A 51 -0.40 -0.27 -4.21
C ALA A 51 -0.13 0.98 -5.07
N ARG A 52 -0.97 2.00 -4.95
CA ARG A 52 -0.82 3.27 -5.68
C ARG A 52 0.44 4.04 -5.29
N ALA A 53 0.86 3.97 -4.02
CA ALA A 53 2.13 4.54 -3.60
C ALA A 53 3.32 3.80 -4.21
N TYR A 54 3.33 2.47 -4.23
CA TYR A 54 4.40 1.69 -4.85
C TYR A 54 4.49 1.93 -6.36
N PHE A 55 3.36 2.02 -7.07
CA PHE A 55 3.40 2.34 -8.50
C PHE A 55 3.90 3.75 -8.78
N ASN A 56 3.52 4.73 -7.96
CA ASN A 56 4.08 6.07 -8.08
C ASN A 56 5.60 6.07 -7.86
N MET A 57 6.08 5.42 -6.80
CA MET A 57 7.51 5.35 -6.52
C MET A 57 8.28 4.60 -7.61
N ARG A 58 7.70 3.52 -8.14
CA ARG A 58 8.25 2.78 -9.28
C ARG A 58 8.47 3.68 -10.48
N ASP A 59 7.45 4.45 -10.88
CA ASP A 59 7.51 5.22 -12.12
C ASP A 59 8.24 6.56 -11.95
N GLN A 60 8.06 7.24 -10.81
CA GLN A 60 8.71 8.52 -10.53
C GLN A 60 10.22 8.35 -10.36
N TYR A 61 10.66 7.28 -9.70
CA TYR A 61 12.06 7.05 -9.35
C TYR A 61 12.69 5.84 -10.04
N GLN A 62 12.00 5.24 -11.02
CA GLN A 62 12.48 4.09 -11.81
C GLN A 62 12.92 2.90 -10.94
N LEU A 63 12.25 2.70 -9.80
CA LEU A 63 12.54 1.58 -8.90
C LEU A 63 12.07 0.28 -9.52
N LYS A 64 12.81 -0.81 -9.29
CA LYS A 64 12.42 -2.14 -9.78
C LYS A 64 11.41 -2.77 -8.83
N LEU A 65 10.25 -3.16 -9.35
CA LEU A 65 9.32 -4.08 -8.68
C LEU A 65 9.42 -5.45 -9.33
N SER A 66 9.42 -6.50 -8.51
CA SER A 66 9.37 -7.86 -9.04
C SER A 66 8.04 -8.10 -9.77
N ARG A 67 8.02 -9.10 -10.66
CA ARG A 67 6.78 -9.49 -11.36
C ARG A 67 5.66 -9.85 -10.37
N GLN A 68 6.01 -10.56 -9.30
CA GLN A 68 5.07 -10.97 -8.25
C GLN A 68 4.51 -9.76 -7.49
N GLN A 69 5.37 -8.80 -7.11
CA GLN A 69 4.94 -7.57 -6.45
C GLN A 69 4.04 -6.72 -7.35
N THR A 70 4.40 -6.60 -8.63
CA THR A 70 3.61 -5.86 -9.62
C THR A 70 2.21 -6.47 -9.77
N GLN A 71 2.11 -7.79 -9.88
CA GLN A 71 0.83 -8.49 -9.94
C GLN A 71 0.02 -8.30 -8.65
N LEU A 72 0.65 -8.40 -7.48
CA LEU A 72 0.01 -8.18 -6.19
C LEU A 72 -0.59 -6.77 -6.09
N PHE A 73 0.20 -5.74 -6.44
CA PHE A 73 -0.26 -4.36 -6.37
C PHE A 73 -1.32 -4.05 -7.42
N ASN A 74 -1.29 -4.67 -8.61
CA ASN A 74 -2.37 -4.55 -9.59
C ASN A 74 -3.70 -5.09 -9.03
N VAL A 75 -3.64 -6.25 -8.35
CA VAL A 75 -4.82 -6.82 -7.69
C VAL A 75 -5.32 -5.90 -6.58
N TRP A 76 -4.42 -5.39 -5.74
CA TRP A 76 -4.79 -4.52 -4.63
C TRP A 76 -5.37 -3.19 -5.10
N ASP A 77 -4.80 -2.57 -6.13
CA ASP A 77 -5.31 -1.31 -6.67
C ASP A 77 -6.74 -1.47 -7.21
N LYS A 78 -7.02 -2.60 -7.88
CA LYS A 78 -8.36 -2.93 -8.40
C LYS A 78 -9.36 -3.30 -7.29
N GLN A 79 -8.94 -4.10 -6.31
CA GLN A 79 -9.83 -4.60 -5.24
C GLN A 79 -10.14 -3.55 -4.17
N TYR A 80 -9.22 -2.61 -3.95
CA TYR A 80 -9.32 -1.60 -2.89
C TYR A 80 -9.34 -0.20 -3.52
N PRO A 81 -10.54 0.28 -3.95
CA PRO A 81 -10.67 1.53 -4.66
C PRO A 81 -10.21 2.72 -3.81
N VAL A 82 -9.89 3.81 -4.50
CA VAL A 82 -9.43 5.04 -3.86
C VAL A 82 -10.48 5.62 -2.92
N THR A 83 -10.06 6.08 -1.75
CA THR A 83 -10.95 6.67 -0.74
C THR A 83 -11.05 8.19 -0.87
N ALA A 84 -12.07 8.80 -0.27
CA ALA A 84 -12.20 10.27 -0.27
C ALA A 84 -10.98 10.93 0.38
N TRP A 85 -10.55 10.39 1.52
CA TRP A 85 -9.35 10.84 2.22
C TRP A 85 -8.08 10.74 1.36
N GLU A 86 -7.93 9.67 0.59
CA GLU A 86 -6.75 9.50 -0.26
C GLU A 86 -6.68 10.57 -1.37
N CYS A 87 -7.82 10.93 -1.95
CA CYS A 87 -7.92 12.03 -2.92
C CYS A 87 -7.62 13.39 -2.30
N GLU A 88 -8.14 13.64 -1.10
CA GLU A 88 -7.87 14.88 -0.37
C GLU A 88 -6.39 14.99 0.00
N ARG A 89 -5.81 13.90 0.51
CA ARG A 89 -4.39 13.82 0.85
C ARG A 89 -3.52 14.09 -0.38
N ASP A 90 -3.84 13.50 -1.52
CA ASP A 90 -3.10 13.73 -2.78
C ASP A 90 -3.18 15.20 -3.22
N ALA A 91 -4.34 15.84 -3.15
CA ALA A 91 -4.49 17.27 -3.45
C ALA A 91 -3.68 18.17 -2.49
N ARG A 92 -3.67 17.85 -1.19
CA ARG A 92 -2.87 18.57 -0.19
C ARG A 92 -1.37 18.42 -0.45
N ILE A 93 -0.92 17.21 -0.81
CA ILE A 93 0.48 16.94 -1.14
C ILE A 93 0.89 17.69 -2.41
N ALA A 94 0.08 17.64 -3.47
CA ALA A 94 0.37 18.33 -4.72
C ALA A 94 0.48 19.84 -4.55
N LYS A 95 -0.33 20.44 -3.65
CA LYS A 95 -0.22 21.87 -3.31
C LYS A 95 1.13 22.25 -2.71
N VAL A 96 1.79 21.32 -2.00
CA VAL A 96 3.08 21.56 -1.34
C VAL A 96 4.26 21.13 -2.23
N GLN A 97 4.15 19.97 -2.89
CA GLN A 97 5.24 19.37 -3.67
C GLN A 97 5.21 19.76 -5.16
N GLY A 98 4.09 20.28 -5.65
CA GLY A 98 3.90 20.67 -7.05
C GLY A 98 3.45 19.53 -7.98
N ASN A 99 3.34 18.29 -7.49
CA ASN A 99 2.96 17.13 -8.29
C ASN A 99 1.96 16.20 -7.58
N HIS A 100 1.07 15.59 -8.36
CA HIS A 100 0.15 14.56 -7.89
C HIS A 100 0.79 13.17 -7.99
N ASN A 101 0.29 12.22 -7.21
CA ASN A 101 0.44 10.80 -7.53
C ASN A 101 -0.52 10.47 -8.70
N PRO A 102 -0.02 10.16 -9.92
CA PRO A 102 -0.88 9.93 -11.08
C PRO A 102 -1.86 8.77 -10.90
N TYR A 103 -1.51 7.77 -10.08
CA TYR A 103 -2.37 6.63 -9.79
C TYR A 103 -3.53 7.00 -8.88
N VAL A 104 -3.30 7.86 -7.89
CA VAL A 104 -4.36 8.38 -7.02
C VAL A 104 -5.24 9.35 -7.81
N GLN A 105 -4.63 10.30 -8.51
CA GLN A 105 -5.36 11.32 -9.27
C GLN A 105 -6.32 10.72 -10.31
N ARG A 106 -5.86 9.77 -11.14
CA ARG A 106 -6.70 9.08 -12.13
C ARG A 106 -7.84 8.31 -11.47
N ALA A 107 -7.56 7.58 -10.39
CA ALA A 107 -8.59 6.83 -9.67
C ALA A 107 -9.64 7.78 -9.05
N CYS A 108 -9.22 8.94 -8.54
CA CYS A 108 -10.12 9.95 -7.97
C CYS A 108 -11.02 10.58 -9.02
N GLN A 109 -10.51 10.80 -10.25
CA GLN A 109 -11.31 11.28 -11.37
C GLN A 109 -12.33 10.23 -11.80
N ALA A 110 -11.90 8.96 -11.96
CA ALA A 110 -12.80 7.86 -12.33
C ALA A 110 -13.92 7.59 -11.30
N ARG A 111 -13.71 7.94 -10.03
CA ARG A 111 -14.75 7.84 -8.98
C ARG A 111 -15.79 8.96 -9.02
N LYS A 112 -15.47 10.08 -9.67
CA LYS A 112 -16.38 11.25 -9.81
C LYS A 112 -17.22 11.18 -11.10
N SER A 113 -16.78 10.38 -12.06
CA SER A 113 -17.52 9.99 -13.26
C SER A 113 -18.60 8.97 -12.94
#